data_AF-A0A6P2AX77-F1
#
_entry.id   AF-A0A6P2AX77-F1
#
_cell.length_a   1.000
_cell.length_b   1.000
_cell.length_c   1.000
_cell.angle_alpha   90.00
_cell.angle_beta   90.00
_cell.angle_gamma   90.00
#
_symmetry.space_group_name_H-M   'P 1'
#
loop_
_entity.id
_entity.type
_entity.pdbx_description
1 polymer ?
#
loop_
_entity_poly.entity_id
_entity_poly.type
_entity_poly.pdbx_seq_one_letter_code
_entity_poly.pdbx_strand_id
1 'polypeptide(L)' 'MPQPHPDSDPIIARCGVLTISDSRTPENDTSGQAIQDRLKSQGHTIATYDLCPDDPAKIRTRAIAW' A
#
# COMPACT_ATOMS: atom_id res chain seq x y z
N MET A 1 -9.35 -19.87 -27.94
CA MET A 1 -10.31 -20.15 -26.86
C MET A 1 -10.65 -18.81 -26.21
N PRO A 2 -11.92 -18.38 -26.11
CA PRO A 2 -12.24 -17.12 -25.45
C PRO A 2 -11.93 -17.25 -23.95
N GLN A 3 -11.27 -16.26 -23.37
CA GLN A 3 -11.00 -16.25 -21.93
C GLN A 3 -12.33 -16.15 -21.17
N PRO A 4 -12.56 -16.91 -20.08
CA PRO A 4 -13.88 -17.03 -19.46
C PRO A 4 -14.34 -15.80 -18.66
N HIS A 5 -13.55 -14.73 -18.60
CA HIS A 5 -13.92 -13.47 -17.97
C HIS A 5 -13.33 -12.32 -18.79
N PRO A 6 -14.13 -11.36 -19.28
CA PRO A 6 -13.57 -10.14 -19.81
C PRO A 6 -12.80 -9.44 -18.69
N ASP A 7 -11.56 -9.04 -18.97
CA ASP A 7 -10.81 -8.12 -18.10
C ASP A 7 -11.70 -6.90 -17.86
N SER A 8 -12.10 -6.68 -16.61
CA SER A 8 -12.85 -5.49 -16.25
C SER A 8 -11.97 -4.26 -16.46
N ASP A 9 -12.57 -3.13 -16.84
CA ASP A 9 -11.82 -1.88 -17.01
C ASP A 9 -10.93 -1.62 -15.78
N PRO A 10 -9.66 -1.22 -15.98
CA PRO A 10 -8.73 -1.00 -14.88
C PRO A 10 -9.25 0.10 -13.97
N ILE A 11 -9.51 -0.25 -12.72
CA ILE A 11 -9.96 0.69 -11.70
C ILE A 11 -8.74 1.45 -11.18
N ILE A 12 -8.67 2.76 -11.46
CA ILE A 12 -7.69 3.63 -10.85
C ILE A 12 -8.17 4.06 -9.47
N ALA A 13 -7.33 3.86 -8.46
CA ALA A 13 -7.67 4.12 -7.06
C ALA A 13 -6.60 4.98 -6.37
N ARG A 14 -7.00 5.66 -5.30
CA ARG A 14 -6.08 6.31 -4.36
C ARG A 14 -5.75 5.32 -3.25
N CYS A 15 -4.47 5.07 -3.03
CA CYS A 15 -3.99 4.03 -2.13
C CYS A 15 -3.17 4.63 -0.98
N GLY A 16 -3.31 4.06 0.22
CA GLY A 16 -2.42 4.29 1.35
C GLY A 16 -1.53 3.06 1.58
N VAL A 17 -0.27 3.27 1.94
CA VAL A 17 0.68 2.18 2.26
C VAL A 17 1.15 2.33 3.70
N LEU A 18 0.76 1.38 4.57
CA LEU A 18 1.21 1.32 5.96
C LEU A 18 2.22 0.19 6.12
N THR A 19 3.46 0.52 6.42
CA THR A 19 4.47 -0.48 6.75
C THR A 19 4.48 -0.71 8.26
N ILE A 20 4.21 -1.94 8.69
CA ILE A 20 4.27 -2.34 10.11
C ILE A 20 5.62 -3.00 10.37
N SER A 21 6.48 -2.36 11.17
CA SER A 21 7.78 -2.88 11.58
C SER A 21 8.43 -2.03 12.66
N ASP A 22 9.06 -2.67 13.64
CA ASP A 22 9.82 -1.99 14.70
C ASP A 22 11.23 -1.54 14.26
N SER A 23 11.76 -2.12 13.18
CA SER A 23 13.15 -1.91 12.76
C SER A 23 13.31 -1.25 11.40
N ARG A 24 12.23 -1.12 10.62
CA ARG A 24 12.31 -0.49 9.30
C ARG A 24 12.34 1.02 9.42
N THR A 25 13.12 1.62 8.56
CA THR A 25 13.12 3.06 8.28
C THR A 25 12.62 3.28 6.85
N PRO A 26 12.22 4.50 6.47
CA PRO A 26 11.83 4.80 5.09
C PRO A 26 12.87 4.36 4.04
N GLU A 27 14.16 4.39 4.40
CA GLU A 27 15.27 4.01 3.53
C GLU A 27 15.36 2.50 3.33
N ASN A 28 15.16 1.71 4.39
CA ASN A 28 15.27 0.24 4.34
C ASN A 28 13.90 -0.45 4.17
N ASP A 29 12.82 0.30 3.96
CA ASP A 29 11.50 -0.24 3.71
C ASP A 29 11.31 -0.68 2.25
N THR A 30 12.09 -1.69 1.86
CA THR A 30 12.07 -2.29 0.52
C THR A 30 10.69 -2.81 0.13
N SER A 31 9.92 -3.31 1.10
CA SER A 31 8.58 -3.87 0.87
C SER A 31 7.56 -2.76 0.62
N GLY A 32 7.53 -1.70 1.44
CA GLY A 32 6.64 -0.57 1.20
C GLY A 32 6.99 0.17 -0.08
N GLN A 33 8.27 0.30 -0.43
CA GLN A 33 8.70 0.87 -1.72
C GLN A 33 8.23 0.01 -2.91
N ALA A 34 8.39 -1.32 -2.84
CA ALA A 34 7.92 -2.22 -3.89
C ALA A 34 6.40 -2.17 -4.10
N ILE A 35 5.63 -2.06 -3.02
CA ILE A 35 4.16 -1.91 -3.10
C ILE A 35 3.79 -0.58 -3.77
N GLN A 36 4.43 0.52 -3.35
CA GLN A 36 4.17 1.83 -3.94
C GLN A 36 4.51 1.86 -5.43
N ASP A 37 5.65 1.30 -5.83
CA ASP A 37 6.08 1.23 -7.22
C ASP A 37 5.08 0.43 -8.06
N ARG A 38 4.67 -0.74 -7.58
CA ARG A 38 3.70 -1.58 -8.29
C ARG A 38 2.35 -0.91 -8.45
N LEU A 39 1.86 -0.23 -7.41
CA LEU A 39 0.61 0.53 -7.47
C LEU A 39 0.72 1.69 -8.48
N LYS A 40 1.80 2.46 -8.43
CA LYS A 40 2.04 3.57 -9.37
C LYS A 40 2.17 3.09 -10.81
N SER A 41 2.87 1.97 -11.03
CA SER A 41 3.07 1.36 -12.35
C SER A 41 1.73 0.95 -13.00
N GLN A 42 0.73 0.59 -12.21
CA GLN A 42 -0.63 0.27 -12.66
C GLN A 42 -1.54 1.51 -12.76
N GLY A 43 -1.00 2.72 -12.55
CA GLY A 43 -1.73 3.98 -12.65
C GLY A 43 -2.43 4.43 -11.36
N HIS A 44 -2.33 3.68 -10.25
CA HIS A 44 -2.87 4.10 -8.97
C HIS A 44 -2.05 5.26 -8.37
N THR A 45 -2.70 6.08 -7.56
CA THR A 45 -2.04 7.20 -6.87
C THR A 45 -1.80 6.85 -5.41
N ILE A 46 -0.57 7.03 -4.93
CA ILE A 46 -0.28 6.90 -3.48
C ILE A 46 -0.67 8.20 -2.79
N ALA A 47 -1.72 8.16 -1.99
CA ALA A 47 -2.23 9.30 -1.24
C ALA A 47 -1.51 9.47 0.11
N THR A 48 -1.07 8.37 0.72
CA THR A 48 -0.38 8.39 2.02
C THR A 48 0.58 7.21 2.15
N TYR A 49 1.67 7.43 2.90
CA TYR A 49 2.63 6.42 3.29
C TYR A 49 3.07 6.68 4.73
N ASP A 50 3.12 5.65 5.56
CA ASP A 50 3.55 5.77 6.96
C ASP A 50 4.24 4.47 7.42
N LEU A 51 5.16 4.60 8.37
CA LEU A 51 5.72 3.45 9.10
C LEU A 51 5.15 3.45 10.52
N CYS A 52 4.63 2.30 10.93
CA CYS A 52 4.12 2.08 12.27
C CYS A 52 4.89 0.92 12.92
N PRO A 53 5.29 1.01 14.20
CA PRO A 53 5.81 -0.14 14.94
C PRO A 53 4.75 -1.25 15.08
N ASP A 54 5.16 -2.47 15.42
CA ASP A 54 4.27 -3.63 15.56
C ASP A 54 3.50 -3.60 16.89
N ASP A 55 2.72 -2.53 17.07
CA ASP A 55 1.88 -2.28 18.23
C ASP A 55 0.42 -2.18 17.79
N PRO A 56 -0.46 -3.10 18.24
CA PRO A 56 -1.87 -3.13 17.81
C PRO A 56 -2.64 -1.82 18.06
N ALA A 57 -2.33 -1.12 19.16
CA ALA A 57 -3.01 0.13 19.49
C ALA A 57 -2.58 1.26 18.54
N LYS A 58 -1.29 1.34 18.22
CA LYS A 58 -0.75 2.30 17.25
C LYS A 58 -1.22 2.01 15.83
N ILE A 59 -1.23 0.74 15.41
CA ILE A 59 -1.74 0.31 14.09
C ILE A 59 -3.21 0.71 13.94
N ARG A 60 -4.04 0.39 14.95
CA ARG A 60 -5.47 0.75 14.94
C ARG A 60 -5.67 2.27 14.89
N THR A 61 -4.93 3.02 15.71
CA THR A 61 -5.01 4.48 15.74
C THR A 61 -4.65 5.07 14.39
N ARG A 62 -3.58 4.57 13.75
CA ARG A 62 -3.16 5.02 12.42
C ARG A 62 -4.19 4.69 11.35
N ALA A 63 -4.71 3.47 11.34
CA ALA A 63 -5.69 3.03 10.34
C ALA A 63 -7.03 3.78 10.45
N ILE A 64 -7.47 4.14 11.65
CA ILE A 64 -8.71 4.93 11.85
C ILE A 64 -8.52 6.39 11.43
N ALA A 65 -7.30 6.91 11.49
CA ALA A 65 -6.99 8.28 11.10
C ALA A 65 -6.92 8.50 9.57
N TRP A 66 -6.96 7.42 8.79
CA TRP A 66 -6.95 7.43 7.32
C TRP A 66 -8.37 7.36 6.76
#